data_AF-A0A1Q5SB89-F1
#
_entry.id   AF-A0A1Q5SB89-F1
#
_cell.length_a   1.000
_cell.length_b   1.000
_cell.length_c   1.000
_cell.angle_alpha   90.00
_cell.angle_beta   90.00
_cell.angle_gamma   90.00
#
_symmetry.space_group_name_H-M   'P 1'
#
loop_
_entity.id
_entity.type
_entity.pdbx_description
1 polymer ?
#
loop_
_entity_poly.entity_id
_entity_poly.type
_entity_poly.pdbx_seq_one_letter_code
_entity_poly.pdbx_strand_id
1 'polypeptide(L)'
;MKAEELGADAVMVVGQEGGGHLGKYDTGTFVLIPKVVDSVSIPVIASGGIADGRGLMAALALGAEGIEMGTRFIATKECVHAHPAV
;
A
#
# COMPACT_ATOMS: atom_id res chain seq x y z
N MET A 1 -9.76 -13.41 -6.65
CA MET A 1 -8.97 -12.18 -6.94
C MET A 1 -7.93 -12.55 -7.97
N LYS A 2 -7.82 -11.84 -9.11
CA LYS A 2 -7.05 -12.37 -10.26
C LYS A 2 -5.57 -12.65 -9.96
N ALA A 3 -4.93 -11.83 -9.12
CA ALA A 3 -3.53 -12.04 -8.73
C ALA A 3 -3.33 -13.37 -7.98
N GLU A 4 -4.20 -13.65 -7.01
CA GLU A 4 -4.19 -14.92 -6.25
C GLU A 4 -4.50 -16.12 -7.15
N GLU A 5 -5.49 -16.01 -8.04
CA GLU A 5 -5.84 -17.07 -9.00
C GLU A 5 -4.67 -17.42 -9.95
N LEU A 6 -3.76 -16.47 -10.17
CA LEU A 6 -2.54 -16.67 -10.97
C LEU A 6 -1.36 -17.20 -10.14
N GLY A 7 -1.56 -17.46 -8.84
CA GLY A 7 -0.54 -18.04 -7.95
C GLY A 7 0.42 -17.02 -7.33
N ALA A 8 0.01 -15.76 -7.15
CA ALA A 8 0.82 -14.79 -6.41
C ALA A 8 0.95 -15.18 -4.92
N ASP A 9 2.14 -15.03 -4.35
CA ASP A 9 2.41 -15.34 -2.93
C ASP A 9 1.87 -14.26 -1.96
N ALA A 10 1.67 -13.03 -2.45
CA ALA A 10 1.11 -11.90 -1.72
C ALA A 10 0.49 -10.89 -2.70
N VAL A 11 -0.35 -10.00 -2.20
CA VAL A 11 -0.91 -8.89 -2.99
C VAL A 11 -0.68 -7.55 -2.30
N MET A 12 -0.09 -6.61 -3.05
CA MET A 12 0.02 -5.21 -2.64
C MET A 12 -1.21 -4.44 -3.12
N VAL A 13 -1.84 -3.73 -2.20
CA VAL A 13 -3.10 -3.02 -2.44
C VAL A 13 -2.88 -1.53 -2.20
N VAL A 14 -3.01 -0.74 -3.27
CA VAL A 14 -2.76 0.70 -3.25
C VAL A 14 -4.10 1.43 -3.18
N GLY A 15 -4.33 2.16 -2.08
CA GLY A 15 -5.47 3.06 -1.95
C GLY A 15 -5.29 4.37 -2.73
N GLN A 16 -6.34 5.18 -2.78
CA GLN A 16 -6.36 6.46 -3.49
C GLN A 16 -5.29 7.46 -3.02
N GLU A 17 -4.79 7.32 -1.81
CA GLU A 17 -3.72 8.13 -1.22
C GLU A 17 -2.33 7.77 -1.77
N GLY A 18 -2.22 6.76 -2.65
CA GLY A 18 -0.99 6.36 -3.29
C GLY A 18 -0.44 7.39 -4.28
N GLY A 19 0.86 7.31 -4.55
CA GLY A 19 1.49 8.06 -5.63
C GLY A 19 1.45 7.28 -6.95
N GLY A 20 1.65 7.97 -8.07
CA GLY A 20 1.77 7.34 -9.39
C GLY A 20 0.43 6.90 -9.99
N HIS A 21 0.37 5.69 -10.51
CA HIS A 21 -0.82 5.16 -11.17
C HIS A 21 -1.75 4.47 -10.18
N LEU A 22 -2.96 4.98 -10.06
CA LEU A 22 -3.97 4.50 -9.13
C LEU A 22 -5.05 3.68 -9.84
N GLY A 23 -5.78 2.90 -9.05
CA GLY A 23 -6.94 2.15 -9.51
C GLY A 23 -8.01 3.06 -10.10
N LYS A 24 -8.90 2.48 -10.93
CA LYS A 24 -9.98 3.24 -11.58
C LYS A 24 -11.04 3.79 -10.61
N TYR A 25 -11.02 3.31 -9.37
CA TYR A 25 -12.02 3.63 -8.36
C TYR A 25 -11.34 4.43 -7.26
N ASP A 26 -11.94 5.57 -6.88
CA ASP A 26 -11.42 6.47 -5.85
C ASP A 26 -11.63 5.92 -4.42
N THR A 27 -11.16 4.70 -4.17
CA THR A 27 -11.30 4.03 -2.86
C THR A 27 -10.05 4.26 -2.02
N GLY A 28 -10.22 4.95 -0.89
CA GLY A 28 -9.11 5.20 0.04
C GLY A 28 -8.60 3.93 0.72
N THR A 29 -7.34 3.96 1.17
CA THR A 29 -6.62 2.86 1.83
C THR A 29 -7.44 2.29 3.00
N PHE A 30 -8.03 3.16 3.82
CA PHE A 30 -8.79 2.72 5.01
C PHE A 30 -10.00 1.83 4.68
N VAL A 31 -10.60 2.00 3.49
CA VAL A 31 -11.75 1.21 3.03
C VAL A 31 -11.29 0.02 2.19
N LEU A 32 -10.30 0.24 1.33
CA LEU A 32 -9.86 -0.77 0.37
C LEU A 32 -9.14 -1.95 1.03
N ILE A 33 -8.28 -1.69 2.01
CA ILE A 33 -7.47 -2.73 2.67
C ILE A 33 -8.33 -3.82 3.33
N PRO A 34 -9.23 -3.53 4.28
CA PRO A 34 -10.02 -4.58 4.93
C PRO A 34 -10.90 -5.33 3.91
N LYS A 35 -11.43 -4.63 2.92
CA LYS A 35 -12.21 -5.25 1.84
C LYS A 35 -11.39 -6.28 1.04
N VAL A 36 -10.12 -6.00 0.76
CA VAL A 36 -9.26 -6.94 0.04
C VAL A 36 -8.82 -8.08 0.94
N VAL A 37 -8.44 -7.79 2.19
CA VAL A 37 -8.09 -8.80 3.20
C VAL A 37 -9.19 -9.85 3.33
N ASP A 38 -10.45 -9.44 3.44
CA ASP A 38 -11.60 -10.37 3.53
C ASP A 38 -11.86 -11.16 2.22
N SER A 39 -11.22 -10.79 1.10
CA SER A 39 -11.47 -11.34 -0.23
C SER A 39 -10.40 -12.31 -0.75
N VAL A 40 -9.27 -12.44 -0.05
CA VAL A 40 -8.13 -13.27 -0.44
C VAL A 40 -7.61 -14.10 0.73
N SER A 41 -6.91 -15.18 0.43
CA SER A 41 -6.22 -16.05 1.41
C SER A 41 -4.72 -15.79 1.48
N ILE A 42 -4.15 -15.06 0.52
CA ILE A 42 -2.73 -14.67 0.49
C ILE A 42 -2.47 -13.36 1.26
N PRO A 43 -1.27 -13.16 1.81
CA PRO A 43 -0.90 -11.94 2.52
C PRO A 43 -1.20 -10.65 1.74
N VAL A 44 -1.77 -9.67 2.44
CA VAL A 44 -2.06 -8.33 1.90
C VAL A 44 -1.06 -7.31 2.44
N ILE A 45 -0.43 -6.57 1.54
CA ILE A 45 0.47 -5.45 1.87
C ILE A 45 -0.25 -4.14 1.57
N ALA A 46 -0.44 -3.30 2.59
CA ALA A 46 -1.12 -2.03 2.43
C ALA A 46 -0.20 -0.96 1.84
N SER A 47 -0.71 -0.20 0.87
CA SER A 47 -0.01 0.91 0.23
C SER A 47 -0.93 2.10 0.03
N GLY A 48 -0.35 3.31 0.05
CA GLY A 48 -1.05 4.57 -0.13
C GLY A 48 -1.26 5.32 1.17
N GLY A 49 -0.68 6.53 1.26
CA GLY A 49 -0.81 7.44 2.40
C GLY A 49 -0.05 7.05 3.69
N ILE A 50 0.75 5.98 3.67
CA ILE A 50 1.46 5.48 4.86
C ILE A 50 2.89 6.03 4.88
N ALA A 51 3.30 6.68 5.97
CA ALA A 51 4.62 7.31 6.08
C ALA A 51 5.31 7.12 7.43
N ASP A 52 4.63 6.57 8.43
CA ASP A 52 5.18 6.36 9.78
C ASP A 52 4.50 5.19 10.52
N GLY A 53 4.91 4.99 11.77
CA GLY A 53 4.40 3.92 12.62
C GLY A 53 2.89 3.97 12.90
N ARG A 54 2.23 5.14 12.82
CA ARG A 54 0.77 5.22 13.02
C ARG A 54 0.04 4.59 11.85
N GLY A 55 0.49 4.88 10.63
CA GLY A 55 -0.05 4.26 9.42
C GLY A 55 0.25 2.76 9.36
N LEU A 56 1.45 2.34 9.80
CA LEU A 56 1.76 0.91 9.98
C LEU A 56 0.76 0.24 10.93
N MET A 57 0.59 0.79 12.14
CA MET A 57 -0.32 0.23 13.14
C MET A 57 -1.77 0.19 12.64
N ALA A 58 -2.23 1.22 11.91
CA ALA A 58 -3.54 1.23 11.30
C ALA A 58 -3.70 0.13 10.23
N ALA A 59 -2.72 -0.03 9.35
CA ALA A 59 -2.74 -1.07 8.32
C ALA A 59 -2.78 -2.48 8.93
N LEU A 60 -1.96 -2.74 9.95
CA LEU A 60 -1.98 -4.01 10.68
C LEU A 60 -3.33 -4.25 11.36
N ALA A 61 -3.93 -3.21 11.95
CA ALA A 61 -5.25 -3.31 12.57
C ALA A 61 -6.39 -3.58 11.55
N LEU A 62 -6.21 -3.17 10.29
CA LEU A 62 -7.13 -3.44 9.18
C LEU A 62 -6.90 -4.83 8.54
N GLY A 63 -5.96 -5.62 9.06
CA GLY A 63 -5.69 -6.99 8.63
C GLY A 63 -4.59 -7.14 7.56
N ALA A 64 -3.88 -6.07 7.19
CA ALA A 64 -2.69 -6.20 6.36
C ALA A 64 -1.53 -6.82 7.15
N GLU A 65 -0.61 -7.49 6.46
CA GLU A 65 0.58 -8.12 7.05
C GLU A 65 1.84 -7.26 6.91
N GLY A 66 1.74 -6.15 6.18
CA GLY A 66 2.83 -5.19 6.01
C GLY A 66 2.37 -3.92 5.31
N ILE A 67 3.33 -3.03 5.10
CA ILE A 67 3.11 -1.78 4.37
C ILE A 67 4.16 -1.58 3.28
N GLU A 68 3.78 -0.89 2.22
CA GLU A 68 4.69 -0.32 1.23
C GLU A 68 4.60 1.21 1.27
N MET A 69 5.74 1.89 1.06
CA MET A 69 5.84 3.34 1.17
C MET A 69 6.67 3.93 0.02
N GLY A 70 6.05 4.48 -1.02
CA GLY A 70 6.78 5.21 -2.06
C GLY A 70 7.30 6.57 -1.58
N THR A 71 6.41 7.54 -1.37
CA THR A 71 6.74 8.94 -1.06
C THR A 71 7.67 9.10 0.14
N ARG A 72 7.52 8.27 1.17
CA ARG A 72 8.39 8.30 2.37
C ARG A 72 9.85 7.97 2.03
N PHE A 73 10.09 7.03 1.12
CA PHE A 73 11.44 6.65 0.70
C PHE A 73 12.07 7.66 -0.27
N ILE A 74 11.27 8.43 -1.02
CA ILE A 74 11.78 9.59 -1.77
C ILE A 74 12.44 10.60 -0.82
N ALA A 75 11.85 10.82 0.35
CA ALA A 75 12.35 11.73 1.39
C ALA A 75 13.45 11.12 2.28
N THR A 76 14.31 10.24 1.75
CA THR A 76 15.47 9.68 2.46
C THR A 76 16.78 10.20 1.88
N LYS A 77 17.88 10.13 2.64
CA LYS A 77 19.19 10.65 2.21
C LYS A 77 19.78 9.84 1.07
N GLU A 78 19.42 8.57 1.00
CA GLU A 78 19.86 7.58 0.03
C GLU A 78 19.15 7.76 -1.33
N CYS A 79 18.03 8.49 -1.40
CA CYS A 79 17.31 8.78 -2.63
C CYS A 79 17.98 9.91 -3.44
N VAL A 80 19.17 9.64 -3.97
CA VAL A 80 19.99 10.65 -4.69
C VAL A 80 19.49 10.99 -6.10
N HIS A 81 18.50 10.26 -6.61
CA HIS A 81 17.95 10.46 -7.95
C HIS A 81 16.68 11.32 -7.96
N ALA A 82 16.08 11.58 -6.80
CA ALA A 82 15.02 12.57 -6.70
C ALA A 82 15.62 13.97 -6.82
N HIS A 83 14.94 14.87 -7.54
CA HIS A 83 15.38 16.27 -7.61
C HIS A 83 15.31 16.90 -6.21
N PRO A 84 16.28 17.74 -5.77
CA PRO A 84 16.29 18.30 -4.41
C PRO A 84 15.11 19.22 -4.04
N ALA A 85 14.23 19.52 -5.00
CA ALA A 85 13.03 20.35 -4.81
C ALA A 85 11.76 19.51 -4.61
N VAL A 86 11.90 18.18 -4.58
CA VAL A 86 10.83 17.23 -4.23
C VAL A 86 10.91 16.93 -2.73
#